data_AF-A0A317D6K2-F1
#
_entry.id   AF-A0A317D6K2-F1
#
_cell.length_a   1.000
_cell.length_b   1.000
_cell.length_c   1.000
_cell.angle_alpha   90.00
_cell.angle_beta   90.00
_cell.angle_gamma   90.00
#
_symmetry.space_group_name_H-M   'P 1'
#
loop_
_entity.id
_entity.type
_entity.pdbx_description
1 polymer ?
#
loop_
_entity_poly.entity_id
_entity_poly.type
_entity_poly.pdbx_seq_one_letter_code
_entity_poly.pdbx_strand_id
1 'polypeptide(L)'
;MCWLGGRAGQPPAAAVVRRPPGDRSWGRRSVRCFGAEYVHLVVLDTNVYLHHERKLEDLNLADELGLGIATIRLVVPMVIVNELVKAKLTGGDKSYRAGYSVAYIDRVVQAGGQLCAADYDANPPHGEVRVNVLLDPMGHVRLPINDDEIVDRAVALAAFSGRPVRLVTFDTGMAMRARAANLKVYKLDQPPPPPKRQPGGGQAPTARAKTRG
;
A
#
# COMPACT_ATOMS: atom_id res chain seq x y z
N MET A 1 37.95 -21.35 -25.61
CA MET A 1 37.00 -21.01 -26.69
C MET A 1 35.69 -21.74 -26.45
N CYS A 2 34.57 -21.11 -26.83
CA CYS A 2 33.16 -21.55 -26.73
C CYS A 2 32.41 -21.32 -25.41
N TRP A 3 31.89 -20.08 -25.36
CA TRP A 3 30.62 -19.62 -24.81
C TRP A 3 29.40 -20.49 -25.20
N LEU A 4 28.38 -20.53 -24.32
CA LEU A 4 26.92 -20.56 -24.52
C LEU A 4 26.31 -20.71 -23.10
N GLY A 5 25.66 -19.74 -22.46
CA GLY A 5 24.43 -19.07 -22.89
C GLY A 5 23.29 -19.42 -21.90
N GLY A 6 23.43 -19.03 -20.63
CA GLY A 6 22.42 -19.28 -19.58
C GLY A 6 21.40 -18.14 -19.52
N ARG A 7 20.21 -18.37 -20.09
CA ARG A 7 19.08 -17.44 -20.04
C ARG A 7 18.60 -17.23 -18.60
N ALA A 8 18.30 -15.97 -18.29
CA ALA A 8 17.62 -15.55 -17.07
C ALA A 8 16.33 -16.35 -16.83
N GLY A 9 16.15 -16.77 -15.57
CA GLY A 9 15.00 -17.53 -15.10
C GLY A 9 13.67 -16.80 -15.33
N GLN A 10 12.89 -17.35 -16.25
CA GLN A 10 11.46 -17.07 -16.40
C GLN A 10 10.73 -17.67 -15.17
N PRO A 11 9.82 -16.95 -14.51
CA PRO A 11 9.01 -17.58 -13.45
C PRO A 11 8.16 -18.71 -14.06
N PRO A 12 7.95 -19.84 -13.37
CA PRO A 12 7.09 -20.90 -13.88
C PRO A 12 5.67 -20.37 -14.02
N ALA A 13 5.05 -20.67 -15.17
CA ALA A 13 3.65 -20.39 -15.41
C ALA A 13 2.79 -21.01 -14.31
N ALA A 14 1.88 -20.23 -13.72
CA ALA A 14 0.90 -20.74 -12.77
C ALA A 14 0.07 -21.84 -13.46
N ALA A 15 0.27 -23.09 -13.05
CA ALA A 15 -0.58 -24.18 -13.49
C ALA A 15 -1.95 -24.00 -12.86
N VAL A 16 -2.93 -23.55 -13.66
CA VAL A 16 -4.34 -23.56 -13.27
C VAL A 16 -4.78 -25.02 -13.18
N VAL A 17 -4.79 -25.58 -11.98
CA VAL A 17 -5.35 -26.91 -11.72
C VAL A 17 -6.87 -26.80 -11.85
N ARG A 18 -7.43 -27.31 -12.95
CA ARG A 18 -8.88 -27.35 -13.15
C ARG A 18 -9.51 -28.40 -12.23
N ARG A 19 -10.56 -28.00 -11.51
CA ARG A 19 -11.40 -28.86 -10.66
C ARG A 19 -12.06 -29.97 -11.51
N PRO A 20 -11.90 -31.26 -11.18
CA PRO A 20 -12.76 -32.29 -11.74
C PRO A 20 -14.19 -32.18 -11.15
N PRO A 21 -15.25 -32.29 -11.97
CA PRO A 21 -16.61 -32.14 -11.49
C PRO A 21 -17.01 -33.32 -10.58
N GLY A 22 -17.53 -33.01 -9.39
CA GLY A 22 -18.20 -33.98 -8.51
C GLY A 22 -17.53 -34.29 -7.17
N ASP A 23 -16.29 -33.86 -6.93
CA ASP A 23 -15.60 -34.16 -5.67
C ASP A 23 -15.77 -33.04 -4.62
N ARG A 24 -16.52 -33.34 -3.54
CA ARG A 24 -16.72 -32.45 -2.37
C ARG A 24 -15.60 -32.58 -1.32
N SER A 25 -14.65 -33.49 -1.52
CA SER A 25 -13.53 -33.73 -0.61
C SER A 25 -12.24 -32.98 -0.98
N TRP A 26 -12.26 -32.23 -2.09
CA TRP A 26 -11.11 -31.46 -2.60
C TRP A 26 -10.69 -30.29 -1.69
N GLY A 27 -11.59 -29.81 -0.82
CA GLY A 27 -11.40 -28.62 0.01
C GLY A 27 -10.42 -28.75 1.19
N ARG A 28 -9.89 -29.95 1.51
CA ARG A 28 -8.96 -30.10 2.66
C ARG A 28 -7.56 -30.60 2.34
N ARG A 29 -7.23 -30.97 1.08
CA ARG A 29 -5.95 -31.65 0.78
C ARG A 29 -5.16 -31.20 -0.45
N SER A 30 -5.64 -30.24 -1.26
CA SER A 30 -4.98 -29.92 -2.55
C SER A 30 -4.17 -28.62 -2.63
N VAL A 31 -3.89 -27.93 -1.53
CA VAL A 31 -2.86 -26.86 -1.49
C VAL A 31 -1.68 -27.30 -0.63
N ARG A 32 -1.10 -28.44 -0.98
CA ARG A 32 0.25 -28.82 -0.56
C ARG A 32 1.05 -29.20 -1.80
N CYS A 33 1.35 -28.19 -2.62
CA CYS A 33 2.27 -28.32 -3.73
C CYS A 33 3.25 -27.14 -3.70
N PHE A 34 4.50 -27.45 -3.35
CA PHE A 34 5.73 -26.63 -3.43
C PHE A 34 5.90 -25.46 -2.45
N GLY A 35 6.30 -25.80 -1.22
CA GLY A 35 7.60 -25.38 -0.63
C GLY A 35 7.94 -23.91 -0.35
N ALA A 36 7.17 -22.93 -0.81
CA ALA A 36 7.32 -21.54 -0.41
C ALA A 36 5.96 -20.85 -0.51
N GLU A 37 5.40 -20.44 0.62
CA GLU A 37 4.28 -19.51 0.64
C GLU A 37 4.72 -18.25 -0.12
N TYR A 38 4.16 -18.02 -1.31
CA TYR A 38 4.53 -16.89 -2.16
C TYR A 38 3.85 -15.63 -1.63
N VAL A 39 4.40 -15.13 -0.54
CA VAL A 39 4.11 -13.86 0.08
C VAL A 39 4.63 -12.70 -0.79
N HIS A 40 3.75 -11.75 -1.06
CA HIS A 40 4.08 -10.48 -1.70
C HIS A 40 4.42 -9.44 -0.63
N LEU A 41 5.62 -8.86 -0.73
CA LEU A 41 6.01 -7.72 0.10
C LEU A 41 5.52 -6.44 -0.57
N VAL A 42 4.70 -5.68 0.14
CA VAL A 42 4.10 -4.44 -0.35
C VAL A 42 4.48 -3.31 0.59
N VAL A 43 4.91 -2.18 0.03
CA VAL A 43 5.13 -0.93 0.76
C VAL A 43 4.21 0.12 0.16
N LEU A 44 3.36 0.72 0.97
CA LEU A 44 2.53 1.85 0.55
C LEU A 44 3.26 3.15 0.86
N ASP A 45 3.27 4.08 -0.08
CA ASP A 45 3.67 5.46 0.14
C ASP A 45 2.70 6.16 1.14
N THR A 46 3.22 7.11 1.92
CA THR A 46 2.45 8.02 2.79
C THR A 46 1.23 8.60 2.09
N ASN A 47 1.38 9.01 0.82
CA ASN A 47 0.25 9.57 0.06
C ASN A 47 -0.92 8.60 -0.11
N VAL A 48 -0.67 7.29 -0.15
CA VAL A 48 -1.74 6.29 -0.24
C VAL A 48 -2.63 6.36 1.00
N TYR A 49 -2.05 6.40 2.20
CA TYR A 49 -2.81 6.53 3.44
C TYR A 49 -3.61 7.83 3.53
N LEU A 50 -3.08 8.92 2.98
CA LEU A 50 -3.68 10.26 3.06
C LEU A 50 -4.76 10.50 2.01
N HIS A 51 -4.65 9.89 0.83
CA HIS A 51 -5.44 10.26 -0.34
C HIS A 51 -6.30 9.15 -0.91
N HIS A 52 -6.00 7.88 -0.60
CA HIS A 52 -6.81 6.79 -1.11
C HIS A 52 -8.26 6.91 -0.62
N GLU A 53 -9.23 6.63 -1.48
CA GLU A 53 -10.66 6.81 -1.13
C GLU A 53 -11.03 5.97 0.09
N ARG A 54 -10.60 4.70 0.07
CA ARG A 54 -10.77 3.73 1.17
C ARG A 54 -9.68 3.86 2.23
N LYS A 55 -10.04 3.56 3.48
CA LYS A 55 -9.09 3.43 4.59
C LYS A 55 -8.36 2.08 4.52
N LEU A 56 -7.33 1.88 5.34
CA LEU A 56 -6.48 0.69 5.26
C LEU A 56 -7.26 -0.61 5.50
N GLU A 57 -8.20 -0.60 6.44
CA GLU A 57 -9.08 -1.72 6.80
C GLU A 57 -10.04 -2.12 5.68
N ASP A 58 -10.44 -1.16 4.84
CA ASP A 58 -11.41 -1.36 3.75
C ASP A 58 -10.72 -1.51 2.40
N LEU A 59 -9.39 -1.36 2.37
CA LEU A 59 -8.59 -1.47 1.17
C LEU A 59 -8.29 -2.93 0.88
N ASN A 60 -9.00 -3.52 -0.09
CA ASN A 60 -8.66 -4.83 -0.62
C ASN A 60 -7.39 -4.75 -1.48
N LEU A 61 -6.23 -4.81 -0.82
CA LEU A 61 -4.92 -4.77 -1.47
C LEU A 61 -4.73 -5.89 -2.50
N ALA A 62 -5.36 -7.04 -2.30
CA ALA A 62 -5.20 -8.15 -3.22
C ALA A 62 -5.90 -7.89 -4.56
N ASP A 63 -7.12 -7.36 -4.51
CA ASP A 63 -7.85 -6.94 -5.71
C ASP A 63 -7.18 -5.74 -6.38
N GLU A 64 -6.86 -4.71 -5.59
CA GLU A 64 -6.23 -3.47 -6.07
C GLU A 64 -4.92 -3.74 -6.82
N LEU A 65 -4.16 -4.75 -6.37
CA LEU A 65 -2.85 -5.09 -6.92
C LEU A 65 -2.88 -6.27 -7.90
N GLY A 66 -4.05 -6.82 -8.22
CA GLY A 66 -4.22 -7.99 -9.08
C GLY A 66 -3.52 -9.25 -8.56
N LEU A 67 -3.49 -9.43 -7.24
CA LEU A 67 -2.81 -10.53 -6.54
C LEU A 67 -3.74 -11.69 -6.16
N GLY A 68 -5.06 -11.51 -6.21
CA GLY A 68 -6.04 -12.56 -5.97
C GLY A 68 -5.91 -13.19 -4.57
N ILE A 69 -5.75 -14.51 -4.50
CA ILE A 69 -5.66 -15.25 -3.22
C ILE A 69 -4.28 -15.23 -2.58
N ALA A 70 -3.36 -14.39 -3.06
CA ALA A 70 -1.99 -14.37 -2.56
C ALA A 70 -1.90 -13.77 -1.16
N THR A 71 -0.92 -14.25 -0.37
CA THR A 71 -0.63 -13.68 0.94
C THR A 71 0.19 -12.39 0.79
N ILE A 72 -0.21 -11.34 1.50
CA ILE A 72 0.41 -10.02 1.42
C ILE A 72 1.01 -9.65 2.78
N ARG A 73 2.26 -9.22 2.77
CA ARG A 73 2.89 -8.52 3.90
C ARG A 73 3.01 -7.06 3.53
N LEU A 74 2.11 -6.27 4.09
CA LEU A 74 2.20 -4.82 4.07
C LEU A 74 3.29 -4.40 5.07
N VAL A 75 4.43 -3.97 4.55
CA VAL A 75 5.53 -3.44 5.33
C VAL A 75 5.45 -1.92 5.35
N VAL A 76 5.40 -1.34 6.54
CA VAL A 76 5.33 0.10 6.76
C VAL A 76 6.67 0.58 7.35
N PRO A 77 7.57 1.15 6.55
CA PRO A 77 8.77 1.82 7.04
C PRO A 77 8.47 2.87 8.13
N MET A 78 9.32 2.95 9.14
CA MET A 78 9.17 3.91 10.24
C MET A 78 9.17 5.37 9.73
N VAL A 79 9.85 5.67 8.62
CA VAL A 79 9.79 6.98 7.96
C VAL A 79 8.35 7.37 7.60
N ILE A 80 7.54 6.45 7.03
CA ILE A 80 6.14 6.68 6.66
C ILE A 80 5.29 6.96 7.91
N VAL A 81 5.48 6.19 8.98
CA VAL A 81 4.78 6.45 10.25
C VAL A 81 5.05 7.87 10.74
N ASN A 82 6.31 8.33 10.65
CA ASN A 82 6.67 9.69 11.05
C ASN A 82 6.08 10.76 10.15
N GLU A 83 5.99 10.52 8.84
CA GLU A 83 5.32 11.44 7.92
C GLU A 83 3.82 11.55 8.24
N LEU A 84 3.16 10.43 8.53
CA LEU A 84 1.77 10.44 8.96
C LEU A 84 1.60 11.21 10.28
N VAL A 85 2.50 11.03 11.24
CA VAL A 85 2.46 11.81 12.50
C VAL A 85 2.63 13.31 12.23
N LYS A 86 3.55 13.71 11.36
CA LYS A 86 3.73 15.12 10.96
C LYS A 86 2.49 15.66 10.25
N ALA A 87 1.86 14.87 9.38
CA ALA A 87 0.66 15.24 8.65
C ALA A 87 -0.55 15.48 9.59
N LYS A 88 -0.55 14.96 10.82
CA LYS A 88 -1.58 15.31 11.82
C LYS A 88 -1.60 16.80 12.15
N LEU A 89 -0.49 17.51 11.97
CA LEU A 89 -0.35 18.91 12.33
C LEU A 89 -0.85 19.89 11.25
N THR A 90 -1.16 19.41 10.04
CA THR A 90 -1.52 20.29 8.92
C THR A 90 -2.98 20.77 8.93
N GLY A 91 -3.82 20.20 9.80
CA GLY A 91 -5.26 20.45 9.84
C GLY A 91 -6.03 19.86 8.65
N GLY A 92 -7.36 19.94 8.71
CA GLY A 92 -8.27 19.46 7.65
C GLY A 92 -8.40 17.94 7.57
N ASP A 93 -8.96 17.45 6.46
CA ASP A 93 -9.25 16.03 6.23
C ASP A 93 -7.97 15.15 6.27
N LYS A 94 -6.86 15.65 5.70
CA LYS A 94 -5.57 14.97 5.72
C LYS A 94 -5.07 14.69 7.14
N SER A 95 -5.26 15.64 8.07
CA SER A 95 -4.87 15.48 9.48
C SER A 95 -5.67 14.35 10.14
N TYR A 96 -6.98 14.30 9.91
CA TYR A 96 -7.82 13.20 10.40
C TYR A 96 -7.38 11.85 9.83
N ARG A 97 -7.17 11.75 8.50
CA ARG A 97 -6.74 10.50 7.86
C ARG A 97 -5.38 10.02 8.34
N ALA A 98 -4.44 10.93 8.56
CA ALA A 98 -3.13 10.61 9.12
C ALA A 98 -3.25 10.15 10.59
N GLY A 99 -4.05 10.87 11.37
CA GLY A 99 -4.46 10.54 12.74
C GLY A 99 -4.92 9.11 12.87
N TYR A 100 -5.93 8.78 12.06
CA TYR A 100 -6.58 7.50 11.98
C TYR A 100 -5.62 6.40 11.54
N SER A 101 -4.87 6.60 10.45
CA SER A 101 -3.96 5.59 9.89
C SER A 101 -2.89 5.17 10.90
N VAL A 102 -2.28 6.12 11.61
CA VAL A 102 -1.29 5.80 12.64
C VAL A 102 -1.91 4.99 13.78
N ALA A 103 -3.06 5.41 14.28
CA ALA A 103 -3.73 4.71 15.38
C ALA A 103 -4.18 3.29 14.97
N TYR A 104 -4.60 3.14 13.73
CA TYR A 104 -5.02 1.86 13.19
C TYR A 104 -3.83 0.90 12.98
N ILE A 105 -2.73 1.37 12.39
CA ILE A 105 -1.50 0.59 12.23
C ILE A 105 -0.98 0.11 13.59
N ASP A 106 -0.90 1.01 14.59
CA ASP A 106 -0.45 0.66 15.94
C ASP A 106 -1.34 -0.44 16.57
N ARG A 107 -2.66 -0.26 16.52
CA ARG A 107 -3.63 -1.26 17.01
C ARG A 107 -3.47 -2.62 16.33
N VAL A 108 -3.37 -2.65 15.01
CA VAL A 108 -3.24 -3.89 14.24
C VAL A 108 -1.93 -4.60 14.58
N VAL A 109 -0.82 -3.86 14.67
CA VAL A 109 0.49 -4.42 15.03
C VAL A 109 0.49 -4.98 16.46
N GLN A 110 -0.09 -4.27 17.43
CA GLN A 110 -0.26 -4.76 18.81
C GLN A 110 -1.12 -6.02 18.88
N ALA A 111 -2.10 -6.17 17.98
CA ALA A 111 -2.93 -7.36 17.85
C ALA A 111 -2.29 -8.50 17.02
N GLY A 112 -0.99 -8.46 16.75
CA GLY A 112 -0.26 -9.51 16.01
C GLY A 112 -0.13 -9.26 14.51
N GLY A 113 -0.54 -8.08 14.04
CA GLY A 113 -0.35 -7.60 12.67
C GLY A 113 -1.32 -8.17 11.66
N GLN A 114 -2.37 -8.89 12.05
CA GLN A 114 -3.33 -9.46 11.10
C GLN A 114 -4.37 -8.41 10.69
N LEU A 115 -4.35 -8.02 9.42
CA LEU A 115 -5.32 -7.08 8.84
C LEU A 115 -6.53 -7.83 8.28
N CYS A 116 -6.27 -8.94 7.58
CA CYS A 116 -7.29 -9.79 6.97
C CYS A 116 -6.83 -11.24 7.04
N ALA A 117 -7.68 -12.15 7.53
CA ALA A 117 -7.42 -13.58 7.48
C ALA A 117 -7.58 -14.09 6.04
N ALA A 118 -6.90 -15.18 5.67
CA ALA A 118 -7.21 -15.85 4.42
C ALA A 118 -8.62 -16.45 4.49
N ASP A 119 -9.43 -16.17 3.47
CA ASP A 119 -10.72 -16.83 3.26
C ASP A 119 -10.84 -17.24 1.80
N TYR A 120 -10.62 -18.53 1.56
CA TYR A 120 -10.66 -19.13 0.23
C TYR A 120 -12.07 -19.57 -0.19
N ASP A 121 -13.03 -19.55 0.75
CA ASP A 121 -14.43 -19.88 0.50
C ASP A 121 -15.29 -18.61 0.30
N ALA A 122 -14.76 -17.43 0.65
CA ALA A 122 -15.35 -16.13 0.35
C ALA A 122 -15.58 -15.89 -1.16
N ASN A 123 -16.47 -14.95 -1.48
CA ASN A 123 -16.73 -14.50 -2.84
C ASN A 123 -16.56 -12.97 -2.95
N PRO A 124 -15.44 -12.46 -3.47
CA PRO A 124 -14.29 -13.20 -4.02
C PRO A 124 -13.37 -13.80 -2.93
N PRO A 125 -12.68 -14.91 -3.24
CA PRO A 125 -11.70 -15.50 -2.32
C PRO A 125 -10.47 -14.62 -2.21
N HIS A 126 -9.86 -14.56 -1.02
CA HIS A 126 -8.69 -13.71 -0.75
C HIS A 126 -7.68 -14.39 0.18
N GLY A 127 -6.41 -13.99 0.05
CA GLY A 127 -5.32 -14.46 0.89
C GLY A 127 -5.19 -13.66 2.19
N GLU A 128 -4.29 -14.11 3.07
CA GLU A 128 -3.99 -13.40 4.31
C GLU A 128 -3.29 -12.06 4.02
N VAL A 129 -3.68 -11.01 4.74
CA VAL A 129 -2.97 -9.72 4.74
C VAL A 129 -2.47 -9.42 6.13
N ARG A 130 -1.16 -9.20 6.26
CA ARG A 130 -0.53 -8.80 7.53
C ARG A 130 0.27 -7.52 7.40
N VAL A 131 0.22 -6.70 8.44
CA VAL A 131 0.95 -5.45 8.58
C VAL A 131 2.15 -5.65 9.48
N ASN A 132 3.31 -5.18 9.03
CA ASN A 132 4.55 -5.17 9.78
C ASN A 132 5.15 -3.77 9.71
N VAL A 133 5.53 -3.19 10.84
CA VAL A 133 6.29 -1.93 10.86
C VAL A 133 7.78 -2.26 10.76
N LEU A 134 8.45 -1.69 9.76
CA LEU A 134 9.90 -1.82 9.59
C LEU A 134 10.59 -0.69 10.35
N LEU A 135 11.21 -1.04 11.48
CA LEU A 135 11.97 -0.11 12.29
C LEU A 135 13.31 0.25 11.62
N ASP A 136 13.80 1.44 11.95
CA ASP A 136 15.13 1.87 11.55
C ASP A 136 16.17 1.18 12.46
N PRO A 137 17.30 0.71 11.92
CA PRO A 137 18.39 0.16 12.72
C PRO A 137 18.90 1.19 13.73
N MET A 138 19.44 0.73 14.86
CA MET A 138 20.10 1.64 15.81
C MET A 138 21.27 2.37 15.13
N GLY A 139 21.34 3.69 15.28
CA GLY A 139 22.34 4.53 14.64
C GLY A 139 22.04 4.90 13.18
N HIS A 140 20.89 4.50 12.64
CA HIS A 140 20.48 4.89 11.29
C HIS A 140 20.28 6.41 11.19
N VAL A 141 20.93 7.02 10.21
CA VAL A 141 20.75 8.44 9.85
C VAL A 141 19.91 8.49 8.59
N ARG A 142 18.74 9.12 8.69
CA ARG A 142 17.82 9.23 7.56
C ARG A 142 18.38 10.12 6.46
N LEU A 143 18.05 9.76 5.22
CA LEU A 143 18.23 10.60 4.06
C LEU A 143 17.44 11.91 4.20
N PRO A 144 17.93 13.01 3.61
CA PRO A 144 17.30 14.33 3.74
C PRO A 144 15.93 14.42 3.06
N ILE A 145 15.65 13.54 2.09
CA ILE A 145 14.40 13.47 1.36
C ILE A 145 13.69 12.18 1.78
N ASN A 146 12.48 12.29 2.34
CA ASN A 146 11.74 11.14 2.84
C ASN A 146 11.39 10.13 1.74
N ASP A 147 11.09 10.58 0.52
CA ASP A 147 10.84 9.67 -0.61
C ASP A 147 12.06 8.79 -0.91
N ASP A 148 13.26 9.39 -0.88
CA ASP A 148 14.52 8.65 -1.08
C ASP A 148 14.76 7.66 0.07
N GLU A 149 14.46 8.08 1.30
CA GLU A 149 14.49 7.20 2.47
C GLU A 149 13.52 6.01 2.31
N ILE A 150 12.28 6.24 1.89
CA ILE A 150 11.30 5.16 1.68
C ILE A 150 11.79 4.17 0.62
N VAL A 151 12.33 4.66 -0.49
CA VAL A 151 12.92 3.81 -1.54
C VAL A 151 14.10 3.02 -1.00
N ASP A 152 15.02 3.65 -0.26
CA ASP A 152 16.18 2.98 0.35
C ASP A 152 15.74 1.86 1.31
N ARG A 153 14.78 2.14 2.21
CA ARG A 153 14.24 1.13 3.13
C ARG A 153 13.56 -0.02 2.39
N ALA A 154 12.85 0.24 1.30
CA ALA A 154 12.22 -0.79 0.48
C ALA A 154 13.25 -1.65 -0.29
N VAL A 155 14.34 -1.05 -0.78
CA VAL A 155 15.46 -1.77 -1.41
C VAL A 155 16.17 -2.65 -0.39
N ALA A 156 16.48 -2.11 0.79
CA ALA A 156 17.09 -2.87 1.87
C ALA A 156 16.20 -4.07 2.26
N LEU A 157 14.89 -3.86 2.39
CA LEU A 157 13.93 -4.93 2.65
C LEU A 157 13.96 -6.02 1.56
N ALA A 158 14.00 -5.63 0.28
CA ALA A 158 14.10 -6.58 -0.82
C ALA A 158 15.40 -7.40 -0.74
N ALA A 159 16.52 -6.75 -0.41
CA ALA A 159 17.81 -7.39 -0.26
C ALA A 159 17.84 -8.38 0.92
N PHE A 160 17.36 -7.97 2.10
CA PHE A 160 17.32 -8.82 3.30
C PHE A 160 16.36 -9.99 3.17
N SER A 161 15.21 -9.79 2.52
CA SER A 161 14.21 -10.85 2.36
C SER A 161 14.52 -11.81 1.21
N GLY A 162 15.39 -11.42 0.27
CA GLY A 162 15.61 -12.15 -0.99
C GLY A 162 14.36 -12.17 -1.89
N ARG A 163 13.41 -11.25 -1.67
CA ARG A 163 12.11 -11.21 -2.35
C ARG A 163 11.87 -9.85 -2.99
N PRO A 164 11.17 -9.82 -4.15
CA PRO A 164 10.82 -8.55 -4.76
C PRO A 164 9.81 -7.79 -3.87
N VAL A 165 10.11 -6.54 -3.59
CA VAL A 165 9.19 -5.60 -2.92
C VAL A 165 8.44 -4.80 -3.98
N ARG A 166 7.13 -4.63 -3.77
CA ARG A 166 6.26 -3.78 -4.60
C ARG A 166 5.94 -2.49 -3.84
N LEU A 167 6.40 -1.37 -4.36
CA LEU A 167 6.04 -0.03 -3.87
C LEU A 167 4.74 0.43 -4.55
N VAL A 168 3.79 0.93 -3.76
CA VAL A 168 2.51 1.45 -4.24
C VAL A 168 2.44 2.95 -3.96
N THR A 169 2.17 3.76 -4.98
CA THR A 169 2.15 5.22 -4.85
C THR A 169 1.20 5.86 -5.86
N PHE A 170 0.71 7.07 -5.56
CA PHE A 170 0.06 7.95 -6.52
C PHE A 170 1.07 8.89 -7.23
N ASP A 171 2.24 9.11 -6.63
CA ASP A 171 3.19 10.13 -7.06
C ASP A 171 4.09 9.64 -8.21
N THR A 172 4.26 10.49 -9.21
CA THR A 172 5.07 10.15 -10.39
C THR A 172 6.56 10.19 -10.08
N GLY A 173 7.02 11.15 -9.27
CA GLY A 173 8.41 11.27 -8.86
C GLY A 173 8.84 10.07 -8.02
N MET A 174 8.02 9.67 -7.06
CA MET A 174 8.23 8.47 -6.24
C MET A 174 8.27 7.20 -7.10
N ALA A 175 7.34 7.06 -8.05
CA ALA A 175 7.36 5.95 -9.00
C ALA A 175 8.63 5.92 -9.87
N MET A 176 9.15 7.08 -10.29
CA MET A 176 10.40 7.17 -11.06
C MET A 176 11.61 6.79 -10.20
N ARG A 177 11.72 7.33 -8.98
CA ARG A 177 12.82 7.02 -8.04
C ARG A 177 12.88 5.53 -7.72
N ALA A 178 11.73 4.92 -7.40
CA ALA A 178 11.65 3.51 -7.08
C ALA A 178 12.03 2.60 -8.27
N ARG A 179 11.60 2.96 -9.50
CA ARG A 179 12.02 2.22 -10.70
C ARG A 179 13.52 2.35 -10.97
N ALA A 180 14.09 3.54 -10.76
CA ALA A 180 15.53 3.74 -10.89
C ALA A 180 16.33 2.89 -9.88
N ALA A 181 15.75 2.63 -8.71
CA ALA A 181 16.28 1.72 -7.70
C ALA A 181 15.88 0.24 -7.91
N ASN A 182 15.33 -0.10 -9.08
CA ASN A 182 14.97 -1.47 -9.49
C ASN A 182 13.86 -2.13 -8.63
N LEU A 183 13.03 -1.34 -7.95
CA LEU A 183 11.84 -1.84 -7.25
C LEU A 183 10.67 -2.09 -8.22
N LYS A 184 9.79 -3.03 -7.87
CA LYS A 184 8.50 -3.15 -8.57
C LYS A 184 7.61 -2.00 -8.12
N VAL A 185 6.98 -1.31 -9.06
CA VAL A 185 6.10 -0.17 -8.75
C VAL A 185 4.70 -0.43 -9.27
N TYR A 186 3.70 -0.20 -8.42
CA TYR A 186 2.30 -0.10 -8.79
C TYR A 186 1.85 1.34 -8.60
N LYS A 187 1.55 2.03 -9.70
CA LYS A 187 1.09 3.41 -9.65
C LYS A 187 -0.44 3.41 -9.65
N LEU A 188 -1.04 3.96 -8.61
CA LEU A 188 -2.48 4.14 -8.50
C LEU A 188 -2.92 5.39 -9.27
N ASP A 189 -4.15 5.39 -9.75
CA ASP A 189 -4.76 6.57 -10.36
C ASP A 189 -5.09 7.61 -9.30
N GLN A 190 -4.65 8.86 -9.51
CA GLN A 190 -4.94 9.92 -8.55
C GLN A 190 -6.45 10.18 -8.49
N PRO A 191 -7.04 10.29 -7.28
CA PRO A 191 -8.42 10.73 -7.16
C PRO A 191 -8.54 12.15 -7.71
N PRO A 192 -9.68 12.50 -8.35
CA PRO A 192 -9.89 13.84 -8.89
C PRO A 192 -9.77 14.89 -7.77
N PRO A 193 -9.21 16.08 -8.07
CA PRO A 193 -9.10 17.13 -7.06
C PRO A 193 -10.50 17.54 -6.57
N PRO A 194 -10.65 17.90 -5.28
CA PRO A 194 -11.94 18.35 -4.78
C PRO A 194 -12.42 19.58 -5.57
N PRO A 195 -13.74 19.71 -5.80
CA PRO A 195 -14.26 20.86 -6.52
C PRO A 195 -13.84 22.15 -5.81
N LYS A 196 -13.28 23.09 -6.57
CA LYS A 196 -12.93 24.41 -6.04
C LYS A 196 -14.19 25.02 -5.44
N ARG A 197 -14.18 25.34 -4.14
CA ARG A 197 -15.24 26.16 -3.53
C ARG A 197 -15.31 27.45 -4.32
N GLN A 198 -16.40 27.66 -5.05
CA GLN A 198 -16.68 28.96 -5.64
C GLN A 198 -16.75 29.96 -4.49
N PRO A 199 -16.04 31.10 -4.54
CA PRO A 199 -16.19 32.13 -3.54
C PRO A 199 -17.68 32.48 -3.49
N GLY A 200 -18.32 32.21 -2.35
CA GLY A 200 -19.72 32.50 -2.15
C GLY A 200 -19.96 33.96 -2.54
N GLY A 201 -20.88 34.18 -3.47
CA GLY A 201 -21.30 35.50 -3.88
C GLY A 201 -21.77 36.25 -2.65
N GLY A 202 -20.88 37.08 -2.10
CA GLY A 202 -21.24 38.01 -1.05
C GLY A 202 -22.32 38.90 -1.62
N GLN A 203 -23.56 38.72 -1.16
CA GLN A 203 -24.57 39.76 -1.29
C GLN A 203 -23.99 41.00 -0.65
N ALA A 204 -23.70 42.00 -1.50
CA ALA A 204 -23.31 43.32 -1.04
C ALA A 204 -24.38 43.80 -0.05
N PRO A 205 -23.99 44.37 1.11
CA PRO A 205 -24.96 44.92 2.03
C PRO A 205 -25.75 46.03 1.32
N THR A 206 -27.07 45.84 1.20
CA THR A 206 -27.98 46.85 0.68
C THR A 206 -27.85 48.11 1.53
N ALA A 207 -27.34 49.18 0.94
CA ALA A 207 -27.25 50.49 1.57
C ALA A 207 -28.66 50.94 2.01
N ARG A 208 -28.83 51.09 3.32
CA ARG A 208 -30.04 51.64 3.94
C ARG A 208 -30.09 53.12 3.60
N ALA A 209 -31.05 53.52 2.77
CA ALA A 209 -31.33 54.91 2.45
C ALA A 209 -31.65 55.68 3.74
N LYS A 210 -30.87 56.73 4.03
CA LYS A 210 -31.22 57.75 5.03
C LYS A 210 -32.31 58.64 4.45
N THR A 211 -33.53 58.52 4.96
CA THR A 211 -34.58 59.52 4.82
C THR A 211 -34.14 60.79 5.54
N ARG A 212 -34.06 61.91 4.82
CA ARG A 212 -34.02 63.26 5.40
C ARG A 212 -35.47 63.69 5.64
N GLY A 213 -35.79 64.04 6.87
CA GLY A 213 -37.01 64.70 7.33
C GLY A 213 -36.65 65.46 8.60
#